data_AF-A0A4Y7THV8-F1
#
_entry.id   AF-A0A4Y7THV8-F1
#
_cell.length_a   1.000
_cell.length_b   1.000
_cell.length_c   1.000
_cell.angle_alpha   90.00
_cell.angle_beta   90.00
_cell.angle_gamma   90.00
#
_symmetry.space_group_name_H-M   'P 1'
#
loop_
_entity.id
_entity.type
_entity.pdbx_description
1 polymer ?
#
loop_
_entity_poly.entity_id
_entity_poly.type
_entity_poly.pdbx_seq_one_letter_code
_entity_poly.pdbx_strand_id
1 'polypeptide(L)'
;MKTFWTLLSLACSLSVTIASPASPPLERRAKALAFRSCTAPNTVALTFDDGPYDFMNDLIDTLNKANIKGTFFFNGNNWRCIYDEAMVQSIKKAFNTGHQLASHTWSHKDLTTLPWDQIHDEMWKTEQAIQRITGALPAFVRPPYGTYNDLGSRSCWLTRTDDFELGL
;
A
#
# COMPACT_ATOMS: atom_id res chain seq x y z
N MET A 1 -17.64 -0.16 72.58
CA MET A 1 -17.84 0.89 71.55
C MET A 1 -16.50 1.15 70.89
N LYS A 2 -16.26 0.70 69.65
CA LYS A 2 -15.02 0.97 68.90
C LYS A 2 -15.42 1.37 67.48
N THR A 3 -15.20 2.63 67.14
CA THR A 3 -15.51 3.24 65.84
C THR A 3 -14.38 2.95 64.85
N PHE A 4 -14.71 2.29 63.75
CA PHE A 4 -13.82 2.09 62.61
C PHE A 4 -13.95 3.27 61.64
N TRP A 5 -12.85 3.93 61.32
CA TRP A 5 -12.76 4.94 60.27
C TRP A 5 -12.17 4.27 59.01
N THR A 6 -12.95 4.18 57.95
CA THR A 6 -12.51 3.70 56.64
C THR A 6 -11.98 4.88 55.82
N LEU A 7 -10.69 4.89 55.52
CA LEU A 7 -10.05 5.83 54.59
C LEU A 7 -10.29 5.36 53.15
N LEU A 8 -11.03 6.14 52.37
CA LEU A 8 -11.25 5.92 50.94
C LEU A 8 -10.11 6.61 50.16
N SER A 9 -9.14 5.82 49.67
CA SER A 9 -8.04 6.32 48.84
C SER A 9 -8.51 6.56 47.41
N LEU A 10 -8.56 7.83 47.00
CA LEU A 10 -8.91 8.26 45.65
C LEU A 10 -7.67 8.14 44.74
N ALA A 11 -7.62 7.11 43.90
CA ALA A 11 -6.57 6.97 42.89
C ALA A 11 -6.91 7.84 41.67
N CYS A 12 -6.14 8.90 41.46
CA CYS A 12 -6.24 9.77 40.29
C CYS A 12 -5.42 9.16 39.14
N SER A 13 -6.08 8.51 38.19
CA SER A 13 -5.44 7.98 36.98
C SER A 13 -5.14 9.12 36.00
N LEU A 14 -3.88 9.52 35.92
CA LEU A 14 -3.37 10.43 34.89
C LEU A 14 -3.30 9.70 33.54
N SER A 15 -4.28 9.95 32.67
CA SER A 15 -4.20 9.54 31.27
C SER A 15 -3.22 10.46 30.53
N VAL A 16 -2.04 9.93 30.19
CA VAL A 16 -1.11 10.62 29.29
C VAL A 16 -1.66 10.50 27.87
N THR A 17 -2.14 11.59 27.30
CA THR A 17 -2.46 11.67 25.87
C THR A 17 -1.17 11.94 25.10
N ILE A 18 -0.65 10.92 24.43
CA ILE A 18 0.44 11.07 23.45
C ILE A 18 -0.20 11.74 22.22
N ALA A 19 0.12 13.00 21.99
CA ALA A 19 -0.27 13.68 20.77
C ALA A 19 0.64 13.19 19.63
N SER A 20 0.09 12.51 18.62
CA SER A 20 0.84 12.20 17.41
C SER A 20 1.24 13.50 16.69
N PRO A 21 2.48 13.61 16.19
CA PRO A 21 2.87 14.76 15.40
C PRO A 21 1.98 14.85 14.15
N ALA A 22 1.53 16.07 13.85
CA ALA A 22 0.71 16.32 12.67
C ALA A 22 1.55 16.11 11.40
N SER A 23 1.04 15.31 10.46
CA SER A 23 1.67 15.11 9.16
C SER A 23 1.87 16.44 8.44
N PRO A 24 2.99 16.64 7.72
CA PRO A 24 3.23 17.88 7.01
C PRO A 24 2.15 18.12 5.93
N PRO A 25 1.77 19.39 5.67
CA PRO A 25 0.83 19.72 4.60
C PRO A 25 1.30 19.20 3.24
N LEU A 26 0.37 18.66 2.46
CA LEU A 26 0.64 17.99 1.19
C LEU A 26 1.35 18.84 0.16
N GLU A 27 1.12 20.15 0.20
CA GLU A 27 1.78 21.13 -0.66
C GLU A 27 3.32 21.10 -0.52
N ARG A 28 3.83 20.65 0.64
CA ARG A 28 5.26 20.48 0.92
C ARG A 28 5.83 19.14 0.46
N ARG A 29 5.01 18.12 0.18
CA ARG A 29 5.50 16.83 -0.31
C ARG A 29 5.94 16.95 -1.77
N ALA A 30 7.09 16.38 -2.10
CA ALA A 30 7.56 16.33 -3.48
C ALA A 30 6.54 15.58 -4.34
N LYS A 31 6.45 15.91 -5.63
CA LYS A 31 5.59 15.14 -6.56
C LYS A 31 6.28 13.82 -6.90
N ALA A 32 5.50 12.75 -7.02
CA ALA A 32 6.01 11.50 -7.54
C ALA A 32 6.51 11.69 -8.99
N LEU A 33 7.60 10.99 -9.32
CA LEU A 33 8.13 10.99 -10.67
C LEU A 33 7.30 10.06 -11.54
N ALA A 34 6.90 10.54 -12.72
CA ALA A 34 6.21 9.73 -13.72
C ALA A 34 7.22 9.10 -14.68
N PHE A 35 7.25 7.76 -14.73
CA PHE A 35 8.08 7.00 -15.66
C PHE A 35 7.26 6.57 -16.87
N ARG A 36 7.78 6.82 -18.08
CA ARG A 36 7.13 6.42 -19.35
C ARG A 36 8.00 5.54 -20.24
N SER A 37 9.28 5.41 -19.91
CA SER A 37 10.25 4.64 -20.69
C SER A 37 11.29 4.00 -19.77
N CYS A 38 11.90 2.92 -20.25
CA CYS A 38 13.06 2.33 -19.60
C CYS A 38 14.29 3.22 -19.83
N THR A 39 15.18 3.30 -18.84
CA THR A 39 16.44 4.04 -18.96
C THR A 39 17.58 3.16 -19.46
N ALA A 40 17.50 1.84 -19.24
CA ALA A 40 18.48 0.88 -19.74
C ALA A 40 18.23 0.56 -21.23
N PRO A 41 19.27 0.58 -22.08
CA PRO A 41 19.12 0.24 -23.49
C PRO A 41 18.72 -1.22 -23.69
N ASN A 42 18.01 -1.53 -24.77
CA ASN A 42 17.54 -2.89 -25.11
C ASN A 42 16.71 -3.57 -24.01
N THR A 43 15.94 -2.80 -23.24
CA THR A 43 15.05 -3.35 -22.21
C THR A 43 13.59 -3.05 -22.50
N VAL A 44 12.72 -3.94 -22.03
CA VAL A 44 11.27 -3.79 -22.03
C VAL A 44 10.75 -4.25 -20.68
N ALA A 45 9.85 -3.46 -20.08
CA ALA A 45 9.20 -3.79 -18.83
C ALA A 45 7.80 -4.32 -19.12
N LEU A 46 7.59 -5.63 -18.92
CA LEU A 46 6.25 -6.22 -18.97
C LEU A 46 5.52 -5.92 -17.66
N THR A 47 4.35 -5.31 -17.78
CA THR A 47 3.56 -4.89 -16.62
C THR A 47 2.11 -5.30 -16.77
N PHE A 48 1.49 -5.72 -15.68
CA PHE A 48 0.12 -6.21 -15.63
C PHE A 48 -0.64 -5.50 -14.51
N ASP A 49 -1.80 -4.96 -14.85
CA ASP A 49 -2.66 -4.19 -13.94
C ASP A 49 -3.87 -5.04 -13.52
N ASP A 50 -4.65 -4.52 -12.59
CA ASP A 50 -5.96 -5.02 -12.14
C ASP A 50 -6.00 -6.37 -11.42
N GLY A 51 -4.84 -7.01 -11.24
CA GLY A 51 -4.72 -8.21 -10.42
C GLY A 51 -4.95 -7.93 -8.92
N PRO A 52 -5.04 -8.97 -8.09
CA PRO A 52 -4.94 -10.39 -8.43
C PRO A 52 -6.24 -10.91 -9.05
N TYR A 53 -6.14 -11.93 -9.91
CA TYR A 53 -7.28 -12.57 -10.56
C TYR A 53 -7.02 -14.05 -10.85
N ASP A 54 -8.04 -14.78 -11.25
CA ASP A 54 -8.02 -16.24 -11.38
C ASP A 54 -6.93 -16.75 -12.36
N PHE A 55 -6.60 -15.97 -13.40
CA PHE A 55 -5.59 -16.34 -14.41
C PHE A 55 -4.14 -15.99 -14.03
N MET A 56 -3.93 -15.38 -12.86
CA MET A 56 -2.61 -14.88 -12.48
C MET A 56 -1.57 -15.99 -12.36
N ASN A 57 -1.95 -17.18 -11.87
CA ASN A 57 -1.02 -18.30 -11.73
C ASN A 57 -0.48 -18.80 -13.07
N ASP A 58 -1.32 -18.89 -14.09
CA ASP A 58 -0.93 -19.32 -15.44
C ASP A 58 0.00 -18.28 -16.08
N LEU A 59 -0.27 -17.00 -15.85
CA LEU A 59 0.60 -15.91 -16.29
C LEU A 59 1.97 -15.97 -15.61
N ILE A 60 2.01 -16.13 -14.28
CA ILE A 60 3.27 -16.28 -13.53
C ILE A 60 4.06 -17.49 -14.05
N ASP A 61 3.40 -18.63 -14.26
CA ASP A 61 4.06 -19.84 -14.76
C ASP A 61 4.61 -19.66 -16.18
N THR A 62 3.88 -18.96 -17.03
CA THR A 62 4.33 -18.63 -18.39
C THR A 62 5.59 -17.76 -18.35
N LEU A 63 5.59 -16.71 -17.53
CA LEU A 63 6.75 -15.83 -17.39
C LEU A 63 7.96 -16.57 -16.80
N ASN A 64 7.74 -17.40 -15.78
CA ASN A 64 8.79 -18.20 -15.15
C ASN A 64 9.40 -19.23 -16.12
N LYS A 65 8.57 -19.93 -16.90
CA LYS A 65 9.05 -20.87 -17.94
C LYS A 65 9.90 -20.18 -18.99
N ALA A 66 9.58 -18.92 -19.32
CA ALA A 66 10.36 -18.09 -20.23
C ALA A 66 11.59 -17.42 -19.57
N ASN A 67 11.79 -17.60 -18.25
CA ASN A 67 12.79 -16.89 -17.44
C ASN A 67 12.67 -15.35 -17.55
N ILE A 68 11.44 -14.84 -17.65
CA ILE A 68 11.12 -13.42 -17.74
C ILE A 68 10.55 -12.92 -16.42
N LYS A 69 10.94 -11.71 -16.01
CA LYS A 69 10.33 -11.01 -14.87
C LYS A 69 9.30 -9.99 -15.35
N GLY A 70 8.29 -9.80 -14.52
CA GLY A 70 7.18 -8.88 -14.79
C GLY A 70 6.91 -8.04 -13.56
N THR A 71 6.18 -6.93 -13.75
CA THR A 71 5.69 -6.09 -12.66
C THR A 71 4.18 -6.21 -12.57
N PHE A 72 3.66 -6.56 -11.40
CA PHE A 72 2.23 -6.67 -11.14
C PHE A 72 1.78 -5.49 -10.29
N PHE A 73 0.87 -4.69 -10.82
CA PHE A 73 0.21 -3.60 -10.11
C PHE A 73 -1.10 -4.14 -9.53
N PHE A 74 -1.14 -4.34 -8.22
CA PHE A 74 -2.29 -4.97 -7.55
C PHE A 74 -3.31 -3.97 -7.06
N ASN A 75 -4.57 -4.34 -7.23
CA ASN A 75 -5.67 -3.81 -6.45
C ASN A 75 -5.84 -4.57 -5.13
N GLY A 76 -6.48 -3.90 -4.17
CA GLY A 76 -6.89 -4.50 -2.91
C GLY A 76 -8.23 -5.21 -2.99
N ASN A 77 -9.23 -4.56 -3.57
CA ASN A 77 -10.57 -5.09 -3.77
C ASN A 77 -11.17 -4.53 -5.07
N ASN A 78 -10.93 -5.24 -6.16
CA ASN A 78 -11.45 -4.92 -7.50
C ASN A 78 -12.18 -6.15 -8.06
N TRP A 79 -11.53 -6.93 -8.94
CA TRP A 79 -12.09 -8.16 -9.48
C TRP A 79 -12.16 -9.30 -8.46
N ARG A 80 -11.13 -9.39 -7.61
CA ARG A 80 -11.06 -10.28 -6.44
C ARG A 80 -10.58 -9.47 -5.23
N CYS A 81 -10.80 -10.01 -4.05
CA CYS A 81 -10.20 -9.44 -2.84
C CYS A 81 -8.77 -9.97 -2.72
N ILE A 82 -7.82 -9.08 -2.44
CA ILE A 82 -6.40 -9.42 -2.29
C ILE A 82 -6.15 -10.42 -1.15
N TYR A 83 -7.08 -10.51 -0.19
CA TYR A 83 -7.04 -11.44 0.93
C TYR A 83 -7.73 -12.78 0.66
N ASP A 84 -8.35 -12.99 -0.50
CA ASP A 84 -8.86 -14.30 -0.89
C ASP A 84 -7.71 -15.31 -0.91
N GLU A 85 -7.90 -16.50 -0.35
CA GLU A 85 -6.81 -17.46 -0.13
C GLU A 85 -6.03 -17.78 -1.42
N ALA A 86 -6.75 -18.03 -2.53
CA ALA A 86 -6.13 -18.27 -3.83
C ALA A 86 -5.32 -17.07 -4.35
N MET A 87 -5.77 -15.84 -4.07
CA MET A 87 -5.08 -14.61 -4.47
C MET A 87 -3.82 -14.40 -3.65
N VAL A 88 -3.90 -14.61 -2.33
CA VAL A 88 -2.75 -14.57 -1.42
C VAL A 88 -1.66 -15.55 -1.86
N GLN A 89 -2.03 -16.79 -2.22
CA GLN A 89 -1.05 -17.76 -2.72
C GLN A 89 -0.42 -17.32 -4.05
N SER A 90 -1.20 -16.74 -4.96
CA SER A 90 -0.71 -16.25 -6.26
C SER A 90 0.24 -15.06 -6.11
N ILE A 91 -0.05 -14.14 -5.19
CA ILE A 91 0.81 -13.00 -4.87
C ILE A 91 2.13 -13.48 -4.24
N LYS A 92 2.06 -14.42 -3.28
CA LYS A 92 3.26 -15.04 -2.69
C LYS A 92 4.10 -15.74 -3.75
N LYS A 93 3.47 -16.46 -4.67
CA LYS A 93 4.16 -17.10 -5.80
C LYS A 93 4.89 -16.07 -6.65
N ALA A 94 4.21 -14.99 -7.06
CA ALA A 94 4.83 -13.92 -7.84
C ALA A 94 6.04 -13.30 -7.11
N PHE A 95 5.91 -13.01 -5.81
CA PHE A 95 6.99 -12.49 -4.99
C PHE A 95 8.18 -13.47 -4.90
N ASN A 96 7.92 -14.72 -4.56
CA ASN A 96 8.94 -15.75 -4.35
C ASN A 96 9.67 -16.13 -5.64
N THR A 97 9.03 -15.98 -6.80
CA THR A 97 9.70 -16.18 -8.10
C THR A 97 10.33 -14.89 -8.64
N GLY A 98 10.41 -13.82 -7.86
CA GLY A 98 11.18 -12.62 -8.16
C GLY A 98 10.51 -11.63 -9.10
N HIS A 99 9.17 -11.66 -9.22
CA HIS A 99 8.44 -10.60 -9.90
C HIS A 99 8.35 -9.36 -9.01
N GLN A 100 8.24 -8.19 -9.64
CA GLN A 100 8.05 -6.94 -8.92
C GLN A 100 6.57 -6.77 -8.57
N LEU A 101 6.29 -6.40 -7.32
CA LEU A 101 4.94 -6.07 -6.86
C LEU A 101 4.82 -4.56 -6.64
N ALA A 102 3.72 -4.00 -7.10
CA ALA A 102 3.42 -2.58 -7.07
C ALA A 102 1.94 -2.34 -6.75
N SER A 103 1.59 -1.12 -6.36
CA SER A 103 0.22 -0.74 -6.03
C SER A 103 -0.55 -0.24 -7.25
N HIS A 104 -1.82 -0.64 -7.38
CA HIS A 104 -2.78 -0.08 -8.32
C HIS A 104 -3.98 0.57 -7.62
N THR A 105 -3.83 1.00 -6.34
CA THR A 105 -4.91 1.47 -5.43
C THR A 105 -5.82 0.37 -4.91
N TRP A 106 -6.65 0.66 -3.92
CA TRP A 106 -7.48 -0.35 -3.26
C TRP A 106 -8.64 -0.78 -4.14
N SER A 107 -9.48 0.16 -4.55
CA SER A 107 -10.74 -0.08 -5.25
C SER A 107 -10.75 0.44 -6.70
N HIS A 108 -9.58 0.75 -7.26
CA HIS A 108 -9.41 1.17 -8.66
C HIS A 108 -10.19 2.47 -8.97
N LYS A 109 -10.20 3.43 -8.03
CA LYS A 109 -10.86 4.73 -8.21
C LYS A 109 -9.97 5.71 -8.98
N ASP A 110 -10.59 6.60 -9.73
CA ASP A 110 -9.89 7.74 -10.35
C ASP A 110 -9.43 8.72 -9.27
N LEU A 111 -8.12 8.73 -9.01
CA LEU A 111 -7.50 9.55 -7.97
C LEU A 111 -7.70 11.06 -8.20
N THR A 112 -8.01 11.49 -9.42
CA THR A 112 -8.24 12.92 -9.71
C THR A 112 -9.56 13.43 -9.14
N THR A 113 -10.48 12.52 -8.82
CA THR A 113 -11.83 12.83 -8.32
C THR A 113 -11.93 12.78 -6.79
N LEU A 114 -10.88 12.31 -6.12
CA LEU A 114 -10.90 12.03 -4.69
C LEU A 114 -10.25 13.14 -3.87
N PRO A 115 -10.76 13.42 -2.66
CA PRO A 115 -10.05 14.19 -1.67
C PRO A 115 -8.84 13.39 -1.13
N TRP A 116 -7.93 14.10 -0.47
CA TRP A 116 -6.65 13.52 -0.06
C TRP A 116 -6.76 12.29 0.83
N ASP A 117 -7.63 12.35 1.83
CA ASP A 117 -7.87 11.27 2.80
C ASP A 117 -8.29 9.97 2.10
N GLN A 118 -9.09 10.08 1.04
CA GLN A 118 -9.48 8.94 0.23
C GLN A 118 -8.35 8.45 -0.68
N ILE A 119 -7.54 9.34 -1.26
CA ILE A 119 -6.34 8.94 -2.01
C ILE A 119 -5.36 8.20 -1.08
N HIS A 120 -5.16 8.72 0.13
CA HIS A 120 -4.32 8.09 1.14
C HIS A 120 -4.84 6.69 1.48
N ASP A 121 -6.14 6.55 1.76
CA ASP A 121 -6.75 5.27 2.12
C ASP A 121 -6.63 4.23 1.00
N GLU A 122 -6.85 4.66 -0.25
CA GLU A 122 -6.68 3.83 -1.45
C GLU A 122 -5.24 3.30 -1.60
N MET A 123 -4.25 4.11 -1.28
CA MET A 123 -2.84 3.73 -1.33
C MET A 123 -2.46 2.84 -0.14
N TRP A 124 -2.67 3.37 1.07
CA TRP A 124 -2.31 2.74 2.33
C TRP A 124 -2.82 1.31 2.44
N LYS A 125 -4.11 1.08 2.17
CA LYS A 125 -4.70 -0.26 2.32
C LYS A 125 -4.04 -1.30 1.42
N THR A 126 -3.74 -0.94 0.16
CA THR A 126 -3.09 -1.86 -0.78
C THR A 126 -1.64 -2.14 -0.36
N GLU A 127 -0.92 -1.13 0.09
CA GLU A 127 0.46 -1.29 0.55
C GLU A 127 0.54 -2.18 1.80
N GLN A 128 -0.34 -1.96 2.78
CA GLN A 128 -0.44 -2.79 3.97
C GLN A 128 -0.85 -4.22 3.64
N ALA A 129 -1.72 -4.42 2.64
CA ALA A 129 -2.08 -5.76 2.20
C ALA A 129 -0.90 -6.50 1.58
N ILE A 130 -0.15 -5.85 0.67
CA ILE A 130 1.05 -6.43 0.05
C ILE A 130 2.11 -6.74 1.12
N GLN A 131 2.34 -5.83 2.07
CA GLN A 131 3.27 -6.03 3.18
C GLN A 131 2.86 -7.20 4.07
N ARG A 132 1.57 -7.32 4.44
CA ARG A 132 1.08 -8.45 5.25
C ARG A 132 1.23 -9.79 4.53
N ILE A 133 1.07 -9.81 3.21
CA ILE A 133 1.15 -11.04 2.41
C ILE A 133 2.61 -11.48 2.18
N THR A 134 3.52 -10.52 1.95
CA THR A 134 4.87 -10.81 1.44
C THR A 134 6.01 -10.37 2.35
N GLY A 135 5.74 -9.50 3.33
CA GLY A 135 6.75 -8.82 4.14
C GLY A 135 7.41 -7.61 3.46
N ALA A 136 7.09 -7.33 2.19
CA ALA A 136 7.69 -6.25 1.42
C ALA A 136 6.70 -5.10 1.15
N LEU A 137 7.21 -3.86 1.17
CA LEU A 137 6.44 -2.68 0.77
C LEU A 137 6.64 -2.39 -0.72
N PRO A 138 5.56 -2.14 -1.48
CA PRO A 138 5.67 -1.79 -2.89
C PRO A 138 6.35 -0.43 -3.05
N ALA A 139 7.21 -0.32 -4.06
CA ALA A 139 7.98 0.89 -4.35
C ALA A 139 7.37 1.79 -5.42
N PHE A 140 6.41 1.24 -6.16
CA PHE A 140 5.81 1.85 -7.34
C PHE A 140 4.30 1.80 -7.23
N VAL A 141 3.69 2.81 -7.83
CA VAL A 141 2.25 2.87 -8.06
C VAL A 141 2.01 3.21 -9.52
N ARG A 142 0.97 2.61 -10.08
CA ARG A 142 0.35 3.08 -11.31
C ARG A 142 -1.04 3.58 -10.94
N PRO A 143 -1.41 4.84 -11.23
CA PRO A 143 -2.75 5.31 -10.94
C PRO A 143 -3.75 4.66 -11.91
N PRO A 144 -4.95 4.27 -11.43
CA PRO A 144 -6.06 3.82 -12.28
C PRO A 144 -6.29 4.77 -13.46
N TYR A 145 -6.61 4.20 -14.62
CA TYR A 145 -6.85 4.94 -15.87
C TYR A 145 -5.65 5.76 -16.40
N GLY A 146 -4.49 5.68 -15.76
CA GLY A 146 -3.33 6.53 -16.05
C GLY A 146 -3.55 8.00 -15.70
N THR A 147 -4.60 8.34 -14.95
CA THR A 147 -4.97 9.71 -14.60
C THR A 147 -4.37 10.11 -13.25
N TYR A 148 -3.78 11.30 -13.19
CA TYR A 148 -3.31 11.89 -11.94
C TYR A 148 -3.28 13.41 -12.06
N ASN A 149 -3.47 14.08 -10.93
CA ASN A 149 -3.32 15.52 -10.78
C ASN A 149 -2.20 15.82 -9.77
N ASP A 150 -2.04 17.08 -9.41
CA ASP A 150 -1.00 17.47 -8.43
C ASP A 150 -1.19 16.78 -7.08
N LEU A 151 -2.44 16.72 -6.62
CA LEU A 151 -2.81 16.10 -5.35
C LEU A 151 -2.47 14.60 -5.35
N GLY A 152 -2.90 13.87 -6.38
CA GLY A 152 -2.58 12.44 -6.55
C GLY A 152 -1.07 12.21 -6.59
N SER A 153 -0.33 13.00 -7.36
CA SER A 153 1.13 12.86 -7.50
C SER A 153 1.87 13.06 -6.18
N ARG A 154 1.40 13.98 -5.32
CA ARG A 154 2.01 14.23 -4.00
C ARG A 154 1.59 13.22 -2.94
N SER A 155 0.51 12.49 -3.20
CA SER A 155 -0.03 11.48 -2.29
C SER A 155 0.63 10.10 -2.45
N CYS A 156 1.33 9.86 -3.56
CA CYS A 156 2.01 8.59 -3.84
C CYS A 156 3.25 8.29 -2.96
N TRP A 157 3.66 9.19 -2.07
CA TRP A 157 4.86 9.02 -1.22
C TRP A 157 4.60 8.45 0.18
N LEU A 158 3.33 8.14 0.47
CA LEU A 158 2.80 8.31 1.80
C LEU A 158 3.34 7.38 2.89
N THR A 159 3.89 6.21 2.56
CA THR A 159 4.26 5.23 3.60
C THR A 159 5.74 5.15 3.94
N ARG A 160 6.63 5.87 3.23
CA ARG A 160 8.07 5.63 3.36
C ARG A 160 8.80 6.42 4.43
N THR A 161 8.27 7.56 4.86
CA THR A 161 9.03 8.45 5.75
C THR A 161 8.28 8.92 6.97
N ASP A 162 6.94 8.87 6.96
CA ASP A 162 6.15 9.59 7.97
C ASP A 162 5.45 8.64 8.95
N ASP A 163 5.14 7.41 8.54
CA ASP A 163 4.38 6.43 9.36
C ASP A 163 5.26 5.40 10.09
N PHE A 164 6.55 5.31 9.74
CA PHE A 164 7.49 4.41 10.42
C PHE A 164 7.90 4.91 11.82
N GLU A 165 7.65 6.17 12.17
CA GLU A 165 7.94 6.72 13.51
C GLU A 165 6.88 6.35 14.57
N LEU A 166 5.78 5.69 14.21
CA LEU A 166 4.74 5.26 15.17
C LEU A 166 4.80 3.76 15.51
N GLY A 167 5.91 3.08 15.21
CA GLY A 167 5.98 1.61 15.24
C GLY A 167 7.23 0.96 15.82
N LEU A 168 8.02 1.66 16.64
CA LEU A 168 9.06 1.07 17.51
C LEU A 168 9.07 1.73 18.90
#